data_AF-A0A7R9VL74-F1
#
_entry.id   AF-A0A7R9VL74-F1
#
_cell.length_a   1.000
_cell.length_b   1.000
_cell.length_c   1.000
_cell.angle_alpha   90.00
_cell.angle_beta   90.00
_cell.angle_gamma   90.00
#
_symmetry.space_group_name_H-M   'P 1'
#
loop_
_entity.id
_entity.type
_entity.pdbx_description
1 polymer ?
#
loop_
_entity_poly.entity_id
_entity_poly.type
_entity_poly.pdbx_seq_one_letter_code
_entity_poly.pdbx_strand_id
1 'polypeptide(L)'
;TSFFFLFVATMSLIQSPLMSPRTRQPARPFILALAVVNALFLFYLLSHLGSSNGSSVTLRDRLKRAKDAFPIRFRDGGDDSGVPMRLRRLRQKNEIVGEHLGLIKSGTETVEEILHGTKSLEGKADKPPMTLEEITAYITGFLHKLHDKCGEIKRATHDQIWEAYHDLTVKTLYPWDREYLQRMPARRNDGSIFLSLASYRDENCLNTIKWAYEKAKNPDKLFIGLVQQNCEANCRSGVLDGGKIVDVDPDDDCHKLFCESPEGSPHCDSGRVRVLHINETESLGPYAARYFASKLWYGEQWFMQIDAHMTFLQDWDDISIKMLNAAPSEKPVLSHYPPSHTMDLAQQAKKAAPRLCGPVFADSDLESQIIRLEGGMGWDKEHSDVPRFAPFTAAGYFVAHSDFLREVPFDPFLPWIFMGEEIIMSTRLWTSGYDIFSPSQSVVGHMYVRRHKPKFWESVHRVFTHGVHNPLQMLVLDRIKYQLGYPEASKDHIMPKSILTAVEQYSMGSTRSLDEYMRIVGLNMTTKEVTYTGWCEEGEVPPGFEKFAPLYG
;
A
#
# COMPACT_ATOMS: atom_id res chain seq x y z
N THR A 1 -35.08 -34.36 24.00
CA THR A 1 -35.85 -34.24 22.74
C THR A 1 -36.81 -33.06 22.71
N SER A 2 -36.58 -31.99 23.49
CA SER A 2 -37.34 -30.72 23.37
C SER A 2 -36.47 -29.49 23.05
N PHE A 3 -35.23 -29.69 22.59
CA PHE A 3 -34.34 -28.61 22.11
C PHE A 3 -34.25 -28.51 20.59
N PHE A 4 -34.90 -29.42 19.85
CA PHE A 4 -34.82 -29.49 18.39
C PHE A 4 -35.95 -28.71 17.66
N PHE A 5 -37.00 -28.30 18.38
CA PHE A 5 -38.14 -27.59 17.79
C PHE A 5 -38.04 -26.06 17.83
N LEU A 6 -37.14 -25.48 18.63
CA LEU A 6 -36.96 -24.02 18.69
C LEU A 6 -35.97 -23.48 17.63
N PHE A 7 -35.18 -24.35 17.01
CA PHE A 7 -34.17 -23.97 16.02
C PHE A 7 -34.72 -23.92 14.58
N VAL A 8 -35.85 -24.59 14.31
CA VAL A 8 -36.45 -24.69 12.97
C VAL A 8 -37.44 -23.55 12.68
N ALA A 9 -37.98 -22.89 13.71
CA ALA A 9 -38.95 -21.79 13.55
C ALA A 9 -38.31 -20.43 13.16
N THR A 10 -37.00 -20.24 13.38
CA THR A 10 -36.29 -18.99 13.06
C THR A 10 -35.68 -18.97 11.65
N MET A 11 -35.62 -20.11 10.95
CA MET A 11 -35.06 -20.18 9.58
C MET A 11 -36.10 -20.03 8.45
N SER A 12 -37.40 -19.91 8.74
CA SER A 12 -38.44 -19.73 7.71
C SER A 12 -38.85 -18.27 7.45
N LEU A 13 -38.12 -17.29 7.98
CA LEU A 13 -38.42 -15.85 7.81
C LEU A 13 -37.38 -15.07 6.99
N ILE A 14 -36.41 -15.75 6.35
CA ILE A 14 -35.38 -15.09 5.55
C ILE A 14 -35.24 -15.79 4.19
N GLN A 15 -36.30 -15.75 3.36
CA GLN A 15 -36.18 -15.95 1.92
C GLN A 15 -37.16 -15.04 1.15
N SER A 16 -36.57 -14.04 0.48
CA SER A 16 -36.98 -13.44 -0.82
C SER A 16 -37.97 -12.24 -0.78
N PRO A 17 -38.06 -11.42 -1.86
CA PRO A 17 -37.52 -10.04 -1.92
C PRO A 17 -38.64 -9.00 -2.19
N LEU A 18 -38.39 -7.68 -2.08
CA LEU A 18 -39.08 -6.61 -2.86
C LEU A 18 -38.59 -5.18 -2.52
N MET A 19 -38.78 -4.28 -3.49
CA MET A 19 -38.23 -2.93 -3.68
C MET A 19 -38.87 -1.82 -2.80
N SER A 20 -38.04 -0.83 -2.38
CA SER A 20 -38.17 0.67 -2.30
C SER A 20 -39.56 1.39 -2.33
N PRO A 21 -39.78 2.66 -1.85
CA PRO A 21 -38.95 3.66 -1.10
C PRO A 21 -39.64 4.38 0.11
N ARG A 22 -38.87 5.27 0.79
CA ARG A 22 -39.25 6.37 1.72
C ARG A 22 -39.70 6.00 3.15
N THR A 23 -38.87 6.31 4.15
CA THR A 23 -39.07 7.35 5.19
C THR A 23 -37.97 7.28 6.27
N ARG A 24 -37.76 8.39 6.98
CA ARG A 24 -36.60 8.74 7.83
C ARG A 24 -36.66 8.12 9.25
N GLN A 25 -35.47 7.87 9.81
CA GLN A 25 -35.04 7.72 11.23
C GLN A 25 -35.05 6.33 11.92
N PRO A 26 -34.08 6.08 12.86
CA PRO A 26 -33.59 4.74 13.20
C PRO A 26 -34.18 4.19 14.52
N ALA A 27 -34.42 2.87 14.57
CA ALA A 27 -34.81 2.17 15.80
C ALA A 27 -33.71 1.22 16.28
N ARG A 28 -33.16 1.50 17.46
CA ARG A 28 -32.37 0.58 18.29
C ARG A 28 -33.34 -0.47 18.90
N PRO A 29 -33.24 -1.76 18.54
CA PRO A 29 -33.17 -2.80 19.57
C PRO A 29 -32.43 -4.07 19.07
N PHE A 30 -31.10 -4.13 19.22
CA PHE A 30 -30.35 -5.39 19.05
C PHE A 30 -29.38 -5.68 20.22
N ILE A 31 -29.14 -4.69 21.08
CA ILE A 31 -28.15 -4.80 22.17
C ILE A 31 -28.76 -5.40 23.45
N LEU A 32 -30.08 -5.34 23.65
CA LEU A 32 -30.72 -5.84 24.87
C LEU A 32 -30.93 -7.37 24.89
N ALA A 33 -30.98 -8.03 23.73
CA ALA A 33 -31.25 -9.47 23.64
C ALA A 33 -30.00 -10.34 23.93
N LEU A 34 -28.79 -9.86 23.58
CA LEU A 34 -27.54 -10.60 23.81
C LEU A 34 -27.08 -10.56 25.28
N ALA A 35 -27.37 -9.47 26.00
CA ALA A 35 -26.98 -9.31 27.40
C ALA A 35 -27.73 -10.29 28.34
N VAL A 36 -28.99 -10.63 28.01
CA VAL A 36 -29.81 -11.54 28.81
C VAL A 36 -29.39 -13.01 28.65
N VAL A 37 -28.89 -13.39 27.46
CA VAL A 37 -28.43 -14.76 27.18
C VAL A 37 -27.11 -15.07 27.89
N ASN A 38 -26.17 -14.11 27.95
CA ASN A 38 -24.89 -14.29 28.63
C ASN A 38 -25.03 -14.32 30.17
N ALA A 39 -25.96 -13.56 30.75
CA ALA A 39 -26.20 -13.57 32.19
C ALA A 39 -26.78 -14.90 32.70
N LEU A 40 -27.62 -15.56 31.89
CA LEU A 40 -28.21 -16.87 32.23
C LEU A 40 -27.20 -18.01 32.09
N PHE A 41 -26.24 -17.91 31.15
CA PHE A 41 -25.18 -18.90 30.99
C PHE A 41 -24.15 -18.88 32.14
N LEU A 42 -23.85 -17.68 32.67
CA LEU A 42 -22.94 -17.52 33.81
C LEU A 42 -23.54 -18.07 35.13
N PHE A 43 -24.85 -17.91 35.33
CA PHE A 43 -25.57 -18.47 36.48
C PHE A 43 -25.65 -20.01 36.45
N TYR A 44 -25.71 -20.61 35.25
CA TYR A 44 -25.68 -22.06 35.07
C TYR A 44 -24.30 -22.66 35.38
N LEU A 45 -23.22 -21.99 34.98
CA LEU A 45 -21.83 -22.42 35.27
C LEU A 45 -21.47 -22.31 36.75
N LEU A 46 -21.98 -21.28 37.44
CA LEU A 46 -21.71 -21.06 38.87
C LEU A 46 -22.52 -21.99 39.79
N SER A 47 -23.63 -22.57 39.30
CA SER A 47 -24.47 -23.50 40.07
C SER A 47 -24.08 -24.98 39.91
N HIS A 48 -23.07 -25.30 39.09
CA HIS A 48 -22.55 -26.67 38.89
C HIS A 48 -21.11 -26.89 39.39
N LEU A 49 -20.52 -25.89 40.04
CA LEU A 49 -19.21 -25.98 40.69
C LEU A 49 -19.35 -25.68 42.18
N GLY A 50 -20.04 -26.55 42.91
CA GLY A 50 -20.10 -26.46 44.36
C GLY A 50 -20.84 -27.62 45.02
N SER A 51 -20.12 -28.70 45.37
CA SER A 51 -20.20 -29.35 46.69
C SER A 51 -19.30 -30.59 46.75
N SER A 52 -18.17 -30.49 47.45
CA SER A 52 -17.82 -31.43 48.52
C SER A 52 -16.54 -30.99 49.26
N ASN A 53 -16.77 -30.58 50.52
CA ASN A 53 -15.94 -30.71 51.71
C ASN A 53 -14.45 -30.33 51.71
N GLY A 54 -14.18 -29.20 52.36
CA GLY A 54 -13.31 -29.16 53.54
C GLY A 54 -11.79 -29.17 53.33
N SER A 55 -11.18 -27.98 53.25
CA SER A 55 -9.94 -27.58 53.96
C SER A 55 -9.39 -26.27 53.39
N SER A 56 -9.04 -25.33 54.26
CA SER A 56 -8.47 -24.03 53.92
C SER A 56 -7.06 -24.18 53.35
N VAL A 57 -6.90 -23.98 52.04
CA VAL A 57 -5.59 -23.90 51.39
C VAL A 57 -5.49 -22.55 50.70
N THR A 58 -4.59 -21.69 51.18
CA THR A 58 -4.40 -20.34 50.63
C THR A 58 -3.68 -20.39 49.28
N LEU A 59 -3.91 -19.38 48.43
CA LEU A 59 -3.32 -19.25 47.08
C LEU A 59 -1.77 -19.32 47.09
N ARG A 60 -1.13 -18.96 48.22
CA ARG A 60 0.32 -19.09 48.43
C ARG A 60 0.80 -20.55 48.51
N ASP A 61 -0.01 -21.47 49.05
CA ASP A 61 0.38 -22.88 49.20
C ASP A 61 0.23 -23.69 47.89
N ARG A 62 -0.58 -23.19 46.95
CA ARG A 62 -0.66 -23.72 45.58
C ARG A 62 0.52 -23.26 44.71
N LEU A 63 1.03 -22.04 44.94
CA LEU A 63 2.20 -21.50 44.26
C LEU A 63 3.53 -22.12 44.75
N LYS A 64 3.59 -22.56 46.01
CA LYS A 64 4.78 -23.22 46.57
C LYS A 64 4.96 -24.66 46.04
N ARG A 65 3.86 -25.40 45.83
CA ARG A 65 3.91 -26.75 45.21
C ARG A 65 4.17 -26.77 43.70
N ALA A 66 3.98 -25.64 43.00
CA ALA A 66 4.34 -25.51 41.59
C ALA A 66 5.84 -25.19 41.36
N LYS A 67 6.55 -24.73 42.40
CA LYS A 67 8.00 -24.42 42.33
C LYS A 67 8.92 -25.61 42.61
N ASP A 68 8.45 -26.62 43.33
CA ASP A 68 9.26 -27.78 43.72
C ASP A 68 9.16 -28.97 42.73
N ALA A 69 8.48 -28.79 41.59
CA ALA A 69 8.24 -29.84 40.58
C ALA A 69 9.21 -29.83 39.38
N PHE A 70 10.19 -28.93 39.31
CA PHE A 70 11.13 -28.87 38.18
C PHE A 70 12.58 -28.60 38.61
N PRO A 71 13.38 -29.64 38.91
CA PRO A 71 14.82 -29.54 38.87
C PRO A 71 15.30 -29.72 37.42
N ILE A 72 15.75 -28.64 36.77
CA ILE A 72 16.42 -28.73 35.46
C ILE A 72 17.80 -29.35 35.68
N ARG A 73 17.95 -30.62 35.31
CA ARG A 73 19.25 -31.24 34.98
C ARG A 73 19.33 -31.37 33.47
N PHE A 74 20.38 -30.83 32.87
CA PHE A 74 20.71 -31.06 31.47
C PHE A 74 21.04 -32.54 31.25
N ARG A 75 20.37 -33.17 30.29
CA ARG A 75 20.80 -34.44 29.70
C ARG A 75 20.28 -34.55 28.26
N ASP A 76 21.21 -34.73 27.33
CA ASP A 76 20.99 -34.93 25.90
C ASP A 76 20.23 -36.23 25.61
N GLY A 77 19.34 -36.20 24.60
CA GLY A 77 18.71 -37.38 24.00
C GLY A 77 17.25 -37.15 23.60
N GLY A 78 16.96 -37.22 22.30
CA GLY A 78 15.69 -36.78 21.71
C GLY A 78 14.45 -37.61 22.05
N ASP A 79 13.37 -36.90 22.35
CA ASP A 79 11.97 -37.33 22.20
C ASP A 79 11.12 -36.08 21.90
N ASP A 80 10.39 -36.11 20.77
CA ASP A 80 9.68 -34.95 20.20
C ASP A 80 8.27 -34.76 20.82
N SER A 81 7.97 -35.47 21.92
CA SER A 81 6.67 -35.58 22.58
C SER A 81 6.12 -34.24 23.14
N GLY A 82 6.98 -33.23 23.34
CA GLY A 82 6.60 -31.88 23.82
C GLY A 82 6.36 -30.81 22.75
N VAL A 83 6.56 -31.10 21.46
CA VAL A 83 6.43 -30.10 20.38
C VAL A 83 4.95 -29.95 19.96
N PRO A 84 4.35 -28.73 20.03
CA PRO A 84 2.99 -28.47 19.58
C PRO A 84 2.74 -28.99 18.15
N MET A 85 1.57 -29.60 17.91
CA MET A 85 1.25 -30.31 16.65
C MET A 85 1.45 -29.45 15.39
N ARG A 86 1.30 -28.12 15.52
CA ARG A 86 1.57 -27.12 14.47
C ARG A 86 3.04 -27.10 14.04
N LEU A 87 3.98 -27.15 14.98
CA LEU A 87 5.42 -27.14 14.73
C LEU A 87 5.92 -28.47 14.16
N ARG A 88 5.26 -29.58 14.49
CA ARG A 88 5.50 -30.88 13.83
C ARG A 88 5.09 -30.88 12.36
N ARG A 89 3.96 -30.24 12.01
CA ARG A 89 3.51 -30.11 10.60
C ARG A 89 4.43 -29.20 9.79
N LEU A 90 4.92 -28.10 10.37
CA LEU A 90 5.89 -27.21 9.71
C LEU A 90 7.23 -27.92 9.48
N ARG A 91 7.69 -28.74 10.43
CA ARG A 91 8.87 -29.61 10.26
C ARG A 91 8.70 -30.67 9.16
N GLN A 92 7.49 -31.17 8.92
CA GLN A 92 7.22 -32.18 7.88
C GLN A 92 7.15 -31.58 6.46
N LYS A 93 6.98 -30.26 6.34
CA LYS A 93 6.72 -29.59 5.05
C LYS A 93 7.94 -28.89 4.42
N ASN A 94 9.09 -28.82 5.10
CA ASN A 94 10.33 -28.22 4.56
C ASN A 94 10.17 -26.81 3.94
N GLU A 95 9.20 -26.03 4.39
CA GLU A 95 8.95 -24.69 3.83
C GLU A 95 9.87 -23.64 4.48
N ILE A 96 10.49 -22.85 3.61
CA ILE A 96 11.35 -21.66 3.82
C ILE A 96 12.76 -21.93 4.36
N VAL A 97 12.96 -22.80 5.35
CA VAL A 97 14.31 -23.08 5.89
C VAL A 97 14.96 -24.32 5.27
N GLY A 98 14.32 -25.00 4.32
CA GLY A 98 14.74 -26.33 3.85
C GLY A 98 16.24 -26.49 3.53
N GLU A 99 16.87 -25.46 2.97
CA GLU A 99 18.30 -25.45 2.64
C GLU A 99 19.20 -24.97 3.81
N HIS A 100 18.70 -24.08 4.69
CA HIS A 100 19.45 -23.53 5.84
C HIS A 100 19.13 -24.23 7.16
N LEU A 101 18.26 -25.25 7.18
CA LEU A 101 17.75 -25.90 8.40
C LEU A 101 18.87 -26.55 9.20
N GLY A 102 19.92 -27.04 8.52
CA GLY A 102 21.13 -27.54 9.16
C GLY A 102 21.87 -26.45 9.94
N LEU A 103 21.99 -25.25 9.36
CA LEU A 103 22.67 -24.09 9.95
C LEU A 103 21.88 -23.49 11.13
N ILE A 104 20.54 -23.49 11.04
CA ILE A 104 19.70 -23.09 12.18
C ILE A 104 19.81 -24.09 13.32
N LYS A 105 19.77 -25.40 13.03
CA LYS A 105 19.93 -26.44 14.05
C LYS A 105 21.30 -26.41 14.72
N SER A 106 22.35 -25.99 14.02
CA SER A 106 23.70 -25.83 14.57
C SER A 106 23.92 -24.48 15.27
N GLY A 107 22.90 -23.61 15.32
CA GLY A 107 23.02 -22.26 15.92
C GLY A 107 23.96 -21.33 15.15
N THR A 108 24.26 -21.67 13.89
CA THR A 108 25.22 -20.94 13.03
C THR A 108 24.55 -19.78 12.29
N GLU A 109 23.23 -19.86 12.11
CA GLU A 109 22.37 -18.79 11.59
C GLU A 109 21.03 -18.79 12.33
N THR A 110 20.49 -17.62 12.64
CA THR A 110 19.12 -17.51 13.16
C THR A 110 18.11 -17.31 12.01
N VAL A 111 16.84 -17.64 12.27
CA VAL A 111 15.75 -17.34 11.32
C VAL A 111 15.70 -15.83 11.08
N GLU A 112 15.91 -15.03 12.13
CA GLU A 112 16.04 -13.58 12.05
C GLU A 112 17.21 -13.15 11.16
N GLU A 113 18.40 -13.77 11.24
CA GLU A 113 19.55 -13.43 10.38
C GLU A 113 19.31 -13.74 8.90
N ILE A 114 18.59 -14.82 8.62
CA ILE A 114 18.21 -15.22 7.25
C ILE A 114 17.16 -14.26 6.68
N LEU A 115 16.21 -13.81 7.50
CA LEU A 115 15.13 -12.90 7.09
C LEU A 115 15.55 -11.42 7.08
N HIS A 116 16.49 -11.03 7.94
CA HIS A 116 16.87 -9.64 8.16
C HIS A 116 18.29 -9.30 7.67
N GLY A 117 19.04 -10.29 7.16
CA GLY A 117 20.32 -10.07 6.50
C GLY A 117 21.43 -9.60 7.45
N THR A 118 21.50 -10.14 8.66
CA THR A 118 22.52 -9.79 9.67
C THR A 118 23.61 -10.86 9.80
N LYS A 119 24.30 -11.15 8.71
CA LYS A 119 25.75 -11.38 8.78
C LYS A 119 26.42 -10.24 8.04
N SER A 120 27.42 -9.63 8.67
CA SER A 120 28.13 -8.45 8.20
C SER A 120 28.41 -8.51 6.69
N LEU A 121 27.68 -7.70 5.92
CA LEU A 121 27.97 -7.41 4.52
C LEU A 121 29.08 -6.34 4.43
N GLU A 122 30.11 -6.44 5.28
CA GLU A 122 31.32 -5.61 5.27
C GLU A 122 32.19 -5.83 4.02
N GLY A 123 31.65 -6.43 2.96
CA GLY A 123 32.31 -6.61 1.66
C GLY A 123 31.42 -6.36 0.43
N LYS A 124 30.18 -5.85 0.56
CA LYS A 124 29.33 -5.51 -0.60
C LYS A 124 29.30 -4.02 -0.95
N ALA A 125 29.88 -3.15 -0.11
CA ALA A 125 29.94 -1.70 -0.36
C ALA A 125 30.77 -1.30 -1.60
N ASP A 126 31.53 -2.24 -2.19
CA ASP A 126 32.40 -1.99 -3.35
C ASP A 126 31.75 -2.30 -4.72
N LYS A 127 30.50 -2.81 -4.77
CA LYS A 127 29.86 -3.06 -6.06
C LYS A 127 29.34 -1.75 -6.67
N PRO A 128 29.52 -1.52 -7.99
CA PRO A 128 28.96 -0.34 -8.64
C PRO A 128 27.42 -0.35 -8.58
N PRO A 129 26.76 0.80 -8.78
CA PRO A 129 25.31 0.84 -8.87
C PRO A 129 24.76 -0.17 -9.87
N MET A 130 23.61 -0.78 -9.56
CA MET A 130 22.97 -1.69 -10.53
C MET A 130 22.59 -0.91 -11.78
N THR A 131 22.88 -1.43 -12.97
CA THR A 131 22.51 -0.74 -14.21
C THR A 131 21.01 -0.84 -14.47
N LEU A 132 20.45 0.07 -15.26
CA LEU A 132 19.04 0.00 -15.67
C LEU A 132 18.71 -1.29 -16.42
N GLU A 133 19.65 -1.83 -17.19
CA GLU A 133 19.50 -3.13 -17.88
C GLU A 133 19.45 -4.29 -16.88
N GLU A 134 20.34 -4.32 -15.88
CA GLU A 134 20.30 -5.32 -14.80
C GLU A 134 18.97 -5.27 -14.05
N ILE A 135 18.48 -4.05 -13.74
CA ILE A 135 17.23 -3.83 -13.02
C ILE A 135 16.03 -4.31 -13.83
N THR A 136 15.91 -3.84 -15.08
CA THR A 136 14.77 -4.19 -15.95
C THR A 136 14.77 -5.66 -16.31
N ALA A 137 15.92 -6.27 -16.60
CA ALA A 137 16.05 -7.70 -16.85
C ALA A 137 15.63 -8.54 -15.64
N TYR A 138 16.04 -8.13 -14.43
CA TYR A 138 15.65 -8.83 -13.20
C TYR A 138 14.15 -8.76 -12.96
N ILE A 139 13.55 -7.56 -12.98
CA ILE A 139 12.12 -7.37 -12.72
C ILE A 139 11.29 -8.13 -13.77
N THR A 140 11.66 -8.04 -15.04
CA THR A 140 11.01 -8.78 -16.12
C THR A 140 11.09 -10.30 -15.89
N GLY A 141 12.25 -10.82 -15.51
CA GLY A 141 12.42 -12.24 -15.20
C GLY A 141 11.63 -12.70 -13.96
N PHE A 142 11.52 -11.85 -12.94
CA PHE A 142 10.69 -12.11 -11.77
C PHE A 142 9.20 -12.19 -12.15
N LEU A 143 8.71 -11.22 -12.94
CA LEU A 143 7.31 -11.16 -13.36
C LEU A 143 6.93 -12.37 -14.21
N HIS A 144 7.72 -12.73 -15.22
CA HIS A 144 7.48 -13.92 -16.03
C HIS A 144 7.44 -15.20 -15.18
N LYS A 145 8.40 -15.34 -14.25
CA LYS A 145 8.44 -16.50 -13.36
C LYS A 145 7.24 -16.56 -12.41
N LEU A 146 6.77 -15.40 -11.94
CA LEU A 146 5.55 -15.30 -11.16
C LEU A 146 4.34 -15.68 -12.01
N HIS A 147 4.26 -15.16 -13.24
CA HIS A 147 3.19 -15.44 -14.18
C HIS A 147 3.09 -16.94 -14.50
N ASP A 148 4.20 -17.60 -14.79
CA ASP A 148 4.26 -19.04 -15.01
C ASP A 148 3.70 -19.81 -13.81
N LYS A 149 4.15 -19.46 -12.59
CA LYS A 149 3.62 -20.02 -11.34
C LYS A 149 2.12 -19.77 -11.17
N CYS A 150 1.64 -18.56 -11.45
CA CYS A 150 0.23 -18.23 -11.42
C CYS A 150 -0.57 -19.05 -12.45
N GLY A 151 0.04 -19.36 -13.59
CA GLY A 151 -0.51 -20.23 -14.63
C GLY A 151 -0.71 -21.68 -14.19
N GLU A 152 0.07 -22.18 -13.23
CA GLU A 152 -0.09 -23.50 -12.61
C GLU A 152 -1.25 -23.54 -11.59
N ILE A 153 -1.63 -22.37 -11.04
CA ILE A 153 -2.58 -22.25 -9.92
C ILE A 153 -3.85 -21.45 -10.29
N LYS A 154 -4.31 -21.49 -11.54
CA LYS A 154 -5.46 -20.69 -12.02
C LYS A 154 -6.75 -20.87 -11.19
N ARG A 155 -6.94 -22.02 -10.55
CA ARG A 155 -8.13 -22.32 -9.72
C ARG A 155 -7.87 -22.26 -8.21
N ALA A 156 -6.75 -21.65 -7.82
CA ALA A 156 -6.35 -21.57 -6.42
C ALA A 156 -7.15 -20.53 -5.63
N THR A 157 -7.16 -20.69 -4.32
CA THR A 157 -7.71 -19.70 -3.39
C THR A 157 -6.81 -18.47 -3.30
N HIS A 158 -7.34 -17.36 -2.80
CA HIS A 158 -6.55 -16.15 -2.53
C HIS A 158 -5.36 -16.42 -1.59
N ASP A 159 -5.51 -17.29 -0.58
CA ASP A 159 -4.40 -17.71 0.29
C ASP A 159 -3.26 -18.39 -0.48
N GLN A 160 -3.61 -19.29 -1.40
CA GLN A 160 -2.63 -20.02 -2.22
C GLN A 160 -1.96 -19.10 -3.25
N ILE A 161 -2.69 -18.13 -3.79
CA ILE A 161 -2.14 -17.10 -4.69
C ILE A 161 -1.16 -16.22 -3.91
N TRP A 162 -1.53 -15.79 -2.70
CA TRP A 162 -0.63 -15.08 -1.80
C TRP A 162 0.62 -15.90 -1.45
N GLU A 163 0.47 -17.16 -1.09
CA GLU A 163 1.58 -18.06 -0.78
C GLU A 163 2.55 -18.18 -1.96
N ALA A 164 2.05 -18.36 -3.18
CA ALA A 164 2.88 -18.42 -4.38
C ALA A 164 3.65 -17.11 -4.64
N TYR A 165 3.00 -15.95 -4.47
CA TYR A 165 3.65 -14.64 -4.57
C TYR A 165 4.71 -14.45 -3.48
N HIS A 166 4.32 -14.69 -2.23
CA HIS A 166 5.14 -14.52 -1.04
C HIS A 166 6.41 -15.38 -1.14
N ASP A 167 6.27 -16.67 -1.46
CA ASP A 167 7.40 -17.58 -1.50
C ASP A 167 8.38 -17.23 -2.61
N LEU A 168 7.88 -16.83 -3.78
CA LEU A 168 8.75 -16.34 -4.84
C LEU A 168 9.43 -15.02 -4.43
N THR A 169 8.70 -14.11 -3.80
CA THR A 169 9.21 -12.81 -3.34
C THR A 169 10.32 -13.00 -2.31
N VAL A 170 10.10 -13.80 -1.27
CA VAL A 170 11.12 -14.12 -0.25
C VAL A 170 12.33 -14.79 -0.87
N LYS A 171 12.11 -15.73 -1.80
CA LYS A 171 13.20 -16.46 -2.45
C LYS A 171 14.03 -15.59 -3.39
N THR A 172 13.43 -14.58 -4.02
CA THR A 172 14.06 -13.86 -5.14
C THR A 172 14.00 -12.35 -4.96
N LEU A 173 12.81 -11.75 -5.07
CA LEU A 173 12.63 -10.30 -5.15
C LEU A 173 13.14 -9.58 -3.90
N TYR A 174 12.85 -10.08 -2.70
CA TYR A 174 13.25 -9.43 -1.46
C TYR A 174 14.78 -9.38 -1.29
N PRO A 175 15.55 -10.48 -1.38
CA PRO A 175 17.01 -10.42 -1.36
C PRO A 175 17.61 -9.49 -2.44
N TRP A 176 17.02 -9.49 -3.65
CA TRP A 176 17.44 -8.59 -4.71
C TRP A 176 17.15 -7.13 -4.38
N ASP A 177 15.97 -6.82 -3.85
CA ASP A 177 15.57 -5.46 -3.48
C ASP A 177 16.47 -4.90 -2.36
N ARG A 178 16.87 -5.75 -1.41
CA ARG A 178 17.87 -5.38 -0.38
C ARG A 178 19.22 -5.03 -0.99
N GLU A 179 19.67 -5.78 -2.00
CA GLU A 179 20.91 -5.45 -2.71
C GLU A 179 20.74 -4.19 -3.57
N TYR A 180 19.59 -4.01 -4.22
CA TYR A 180 19.26 -2.81 -5.00
C TYR A 180 19.34 -1.57 -4.11
N LEU A 181 18.69 -1.55 -2.95
CA LEU A 181 18.70 -0.39 -2.04
C LEU A 181 20.12 0.02 -1.61
N GLN A 182 21.02 -0.96 -1.44
CA GLN A 182 22.43 -0.72 -1.14
C GLN A 182 23.22 -0.21 -2.35
N ARG A 183 22.84 -0.62 -3.56
CA ARG A 183 23.50 -0.27 -4.83
C ARG A 183 22.74 0.77 -5.64
N MET A 184 21.82 1.52 -5.03
CA MET A 184 21.17 2.63 -5.72
C MET A 184 22.22 3.70 -6.07
N PRO A 185 22.16 4.31 -7.26
CA PRO A 185 23.13 5.34 -7.67
C PRO A 185 23.06 6.58 -6.77
N ALA A 186 24.19 7.27 -6.61
CA ALA A 186 24.23 8.52 -5.87
C ALA A 186 23.24 9.53 -6.48
N ARG A 187 22.52 10.24 -5.62
CA ARG A 187 21.63 11.32 -6.04
C ARG A 187 22.46 12.47 -6.64
N ARG A 188 22.04 12.94 -7.81
CA ARG A 188 22.54 14.15 -8.48
C ARG A 188 21.97 15.40 -7.81
N ASN A 189 22.69 16.51 -7.89
CA ASN A 189 22.22 17.83 -7.45
C ASN A 189 22.23 18.81 -8.63
N ASP A 190 21.60 18.41 -9.73
CA ASP A 190 21.68 19.09 -11.03
C ASP A 190 20.31 19.62 -11.54
N GLY A 191 19.28 19.60 -10.69
CA GLY A 191 17.91 20.00 -11.01
C GLY A 191 17.12 19.00 -11.86
N SER A 192 17.65 17.80 -12.10
CA SER A 192 16.92 16.75 -12.83
C SER A 192 15.69 16.25 -12.06
N ILE A 193 14.63 15.91 -12.81
CA ILE A 193 13.37 15.39 -12.29
C ILE A 193 13.17 13.98 -12.83
N PHE A 194 12.91 13.03 -11.95
CA PHE A 194 12.38 11.72 -12.29
C PHE A 194 10.86 11.73 -12.16
N LEU A 195 10.17 11.58 -13.28
CA LEU A 195 8.73 11.44 -13.37
C LEU A 195 8.37 9.95 -13.42
N SER A 196 7.92 9.43 -12.28
CA SER A 196 7.45 8.07 -12.09
C SER A 196 6.03 7.92 -12.65
N LEU A 197 5.88 7.05 -13.65
CA LEU A 197 4.66 6.91 -14.44
C LEU A 197 4.25 5.44 -14.53
N ALA A 198 3.17 5.07 -13.83
CA ALA A 198 2.57 3.74 -13.94
C ALA A 198 1.35 3.79 -14.87
N SER A 199 1.38 3.01 -15.95
CA SER A 199 0.30 2.87 -16.92
C SER A 199 -0.26 1.46 -16.91
N TYR A 200 -1.58 1.34 -16.89
CA TYR A 200 -2.29 0.08 -17.08
C TYR A 200 -3.33 0.25 -18.17
N ARG A 201 -3.06 -0.32 -19.34
CA ARG A 201 -3.94 -0.28 -20.53
C ARG A 201 -4.54 1.11 -20.75
N ASP A 202 -3.67 2.11 -20.69
CA ASP A 202 -4.06 3.51 -20.71
C ASP A 202 -3.82 4.14 -22.07
N GLU A 203 -4.91 4.38 -22.80
CA GLU A 203 -4.90 5.07 -24.09
C GLU A 203 -4.36 6.51 -24.01
N ASN A 204 -4.35 7.14 -22.83
CA ASN A 204 -3.83 8.50 -22.66
C ASN A 204 -2.35 8.52 -22.29
N CYS A 205 -1.69 7.36 -22.11
CA CYS A 205 -0.28 7.30 -21.75
C CYS A 205 0.59 8.12 -22.72
N LEU A 206 0.35 7.98 -24.03
CA LEU A 206 1.10 8.72 -25.05
C LEU A 206 0.94 10.23 -24.90
N ASN A 207 -0.30 10.71 -24.70
CA ASN A 207 -0.58 12.13 -24.55
C ASN A 207 0.02 12.69 -23.26
N THR A 208 -0.04 11.93 -22.17
CA THR A 208 0.60 12.29 -20.89
C THR A 208 2.11 12.50 -21.08
N ILE A 209 2.81 11.57 -21.74
CA ILE A 209 4.26 11.68 -22.00
C ILE A 209 4.57 12.87 -22.91
N LYS A 210 3.82 13.01 -24.02
CA LYS A 210 4.01 14.11 -24.97
C LYS A 210 3.86 15.47 -24.28
N TRP A 211 2.77 15.67 -23.55
CA TRP A 211 2.51 16.94 -22.86
C TRP A 211 3.48 17.19 -21.70
N ALA A 212 3.94 16.15 -21.00
CA ALA A 212 4.95 16.32 -19.97
C ALA A 212 6.22 16.98 -20.54
N TYR A 213 6.72 16.51 -21.69
CA TYR A 213 7.87 17.12 -22.35
C TYR A 213 7.54 18.46 -23.02
N GLU A 214 6.46 18.54 -23.80
CA GLU A 214 6.08 19.74 -24.55
C GLU A 214 5.86 20.96 -23.63
N LYS A 215 5.28 20.72 -22.45
CA LYS A 215 4.96 21.78 -21.48
C LYS A 215 6.03 21.97 -20.42
N ALA A 216 7.11 21.18 -20.41
CA ALA A 216 8.22 21.40 -19.49
C ALA A 216 9.05 22.61 -19.94
N LYS A 217 9.50 23.40 -18.97
CA LYS A 217 10.48 24.48 -19.18
C LYS A 217 11.87 23.93 -19.44
N ASN A 218 12.24 22.83 -18.77
CA ASN A 218 13.54 22.19 -18.89
C ASN A 218 13.38 20.72 -19.32
N PRO A 219 12.89 20.43 -20.55
CA PRO A 219 12.65 19.06 -21.00
C PRO A 219 13.93 18.19 -21.01
N ASP A 220 15.11 18.81 -21.15
CA ASP A 220 16.40 18.11 -21.07
C ASP A 220 16.76 17.60 -19.67
N LYS A 221 16.09 18.10 -18.62
CA LYS A 221 16.24 17.72 -17.22
C LYS A 221 15.16 16.74 -16.76
N LEU A 222 14.16 16.46 -17.59
CA LEU A 222 13.10 15.52 -17.30
C LEU A 222 13.50 14.10 -17.71
N PHE A 223 13.35 13.16 -16.79
CA PHE A 223 13.51 11.73 -17.02
C PHE A 223 12.21 11.04 -16.65
N ILE A 224 11.66 10.21 -17.54
CA ILE A 224 10.44 9.45 -17.30
C ILE A 224 10.80 8.00 -17.03
N GLY A 225 10.34 7.46 -15.90
CA GLY A 225 10.33 6.03 -15.63
C GLY A 225 8.92 5.48 -15.84
N LEU A 226 8.70 4.85 -16.99
CA LEU A 226 7.41 4.30 -17.40
C LEU A 226 7.34 2.82 -17.09
N VAL A 227 6.33 2.41 -16.32
CA VAL A 227 5.88 1.02 -16.24
C VAL A 227 4.63 0.89 -17.10
N GLN A 228 4.76 0.26 -18.27
CA GLN A 228 3.66 0.11 -19.23
C GLN A 228 3.11 -1.31 -19.15
N GLN A 229 1.89 -1.44 -18.61
CA GLN A 229 1.18 -2.72 -18.51
C GLN A 229 0.12 -2.81 -19.60
N ASN A 230 0.46 -3.44 -20.73
CA ASN A 230 -0.37 -3.50 -21.92
C ASN A 230 -0.86 -4.93 -22.21
N CYS A 231 -1.98 -5.02 -22.91
CA CYS A 231 -2.42 -6.24 -23.54
C CYS A 231 -1.87 -6.34 -24.97
N GLU A 232 -1.12 -7.40 -25.24
CA GLU A 232 -0.44 -7.61 -26.53
C GLU A 232 -1.20 -8.58 -27.45
N ALA A 233 -2.04 -9.46 -26.89
CA ALA A 233 -2.80 -10.45 -27.65
C ALA A 233 -4.05 -10.91 -26.90
N ASN A 234 -5.09 -11.32 -27.64
CA ASN A 234 -6.38 -11.79 -27.10
C ASN A 234 -7.03 -10.79 -26.14
N CYS A 235 -6.96 -9.51 -26.51
CA CYS A 235 -7.32 -8.42 -25.62
C CYS A 235 -8.82 -8.30 -25.46
N ARG A 236 -9.21 -7.95 -24.24
CA ARG A 236 -10.61 -7.79 -23.83
C ARG A 236 -10.85 -6.35 -23.42
N SER A 237 -12.03 -5.82 -23.73
CA SER A 237 -12.45 -4.52 -23.22
C SER A 237 -12.56 -4.53 -21.69
N GLY A 238 -12.68 -3.34 -21.08
CA GLY A 238 -13.26 -3.24 -19.74
C GLY A 238 -14.75 -3.63 -19.76
N VAL A 239 -15.41 -3.59 -18.61
CA VAL A 239 -16.86 -3.83 -18.54
C VAL A 239 -17.64 -2.70 -19.24
N LEU A 240 -18.30 -3.04 -20.34
CA LEU A 240 -19.18 -2.15 -21.11
C LEU A 240 -20.59 -2.13 -20.53
N ASP A 241 -21.42 -1.24 -21.07
CA ASP A 241 -22.85 -1.18 -20.75
C ASP A 241 -23.54 -2.56 -20.89
N GLY A 242 -24.36 -2.90 -19.91
CA GLY A 242 -25.01 -4.20 -19.81
C GLY A 242 -24.08 -5.33 -19.36
N GLY A 243 -22.91 -5.03 -18.78
CA GLY A 243 -21.99 -6.02 -18.21
C GLY A 243 -21.20 -6.80 -19.26
N LYS A 244 -21.16 -6.31 -20.51
CA LYS A 244 -20.53 -7.00 -21.64
C LYS A 244 -19.02 -6.79 -21.64
N ILE A 245 -18.29 -7.81 -22.04
CA ILE A 245 -16.85 -7.75 -22.32
C ILE A 245 -16.65 -8.31 -23.73
N VAL A 246 -16.00 -7.54 -24.60
CA VAL A 246 -15.78 -7.89 -26.01
C VAL A 246 -14.29 -8.03 -26.29
N ASP A 247 -13.96 -8.74 -27.37
CA ASP A 247 -12.59 -8.75 -27.89
C ASP A 247 -12.28 -7.39 -28.53
N VAL A 248 -11.05 -6.93 -28.33
CA VAL A 248 -10.52 -5.66 -28.85
C VAL A 248 -9.11 -5.88 -29.38
N ASP A 249 -8.64 -4.95 -30.19
CA ASP A 249 -7.27 -4.96 -30.68
C ASP A 249 -6.26 -4.82 -29.51
N PRO A 250 -5.00 -5.26 -29.71
CA PRO A 250 -3.91 -4.99 -28.79
C PRO A 250 -3.79 -3.50 -28.44
N ASP A 251 -3.34 -3.21 -27.22
CA ASP A 251 -3.16 -1.83 -26.80
C ASP A 251 -1.94 -1.22 -27.50
N ASP A 252 -2.03 0.07 -27.80
CA ASP A 252 -0.92 0.84 -28.33
C ASP A 252 0.23 0.94 -27.31
N ASP A 253 1.45 0.71 -27.78
CA ASP A 253 2.67 0.97 -27.00
C ASP A 253 2.99 2.47 -27.03
N CYS A 254 2.57 3.19 -25.98
CA CYS A 254 2.84 4.63 -25.84
C CYS A 254 4.34 4.98 -25.79
N HIS A 255 5.20 4.08 -25.30
CA HIS A 255 6.64 4.30 -25.27
C HIS A 255 7.19 4.27 -26.69
N LYS A 256 6.91 3.20 -27.42
CA LYS A 256 7.34 3.04 -28.81
C LYS A 256 6.81 4.18 -29.68
N LEU A 257 5.52 4.48 -29.61
CA LEU A 257 4.91 5.56 -30.38
C LEU A 257 5.50 6.94 -30.07
N PHE A 258 5.91 7.19 -28.81
CA PHE A 258 6.61 8.42 -28.45
C PHE A 258 8.04 8.44 -29.00
N CYS A 259 8.81 7.37 -28.78
CA CYS A 259 10.20 7.30 -29.21
C CYS A 259 10.38 7.28 -30.74
N GLU A 260 9.39 6.80 -31.49
CA GLU A 260 9.36 6.85 -32.96
C GLU A 260 8.89 8.22 -33.50
N SER A 261 8.36 9.11 -32.63
CA SER A 261 7.94 10.44 -33.04
C SER A 261 9.12 11.42 -33.13
N PRO A 262 9.05 12.44 -34.01
CA PRO A 262 10.10 13.46 -34.12
C PRO A 262 10.38 14.19 -32.80
N GLU A 263 9.35 14.38 -31.98
CA GLU A 263 9.45 15.04 -30.69
C GLU A 263 10.07 14.13 -29.62
N GLY A 264 9.79 12.83 -29.63
CA GLY A 264 10.23 11.91 -28.58
C GLY A 264 11.57 11.23 -28.82
N SER A 265 11.96 10.96 -30.07
CA SER A 265 13.23 10.31 -30.42
C SER A 265 14.45 10.93 -29.72
N PRO A 266 14.66 12.27 -29.73
CA PRO A 266 15.81 12.88 -29.05
C PRO A 266 15.86 12.60 -27.54
N HIS A 267 14.70 12.48 -26.88
CA HIS A 267 14.62 12.17 -25.46
C HIS A 267 14.89 10.68 -25.18
N CYS A 268 14.36 9.78 -26.02
CA CYS A 268 14.60 8.34 -25.89
C CYS A 268 16.06 7.97 -26.20
N ASP A 269 16.64 8.52 -27.26
CA ASP A 269 18.05 8.29 -27.66
C ASP A 269 19.03 8.79 -26.59
N SER A 270 18.63 9.81 -25.83
CA SER A 270 19.38 10.33 -24.69
C SER A 270 19.16 9.56 -23.38
N GLY A 271 18.38 8.47 -23.39
CA GLY A 271 18.06 7.67 -22.20
C GLY A 271 17.17 8.38 -21.17
N ARG A 272 16.44 9.42 -21.58
CA ARG A 272 15.53 10.18 -20.69
C ARG A 272 14.18 9.49 -20.52
N VAL A 273 13.79 8.60 -21.43
CA VAL A 273 12.61 7.75 -21.26
C VAL A 273 13.08 6.34 -21.00
N ARG A 274 12.77 5.81 -19.81
CA ARG A 274 13.12 4.47 -19.35
C ARG A 274 11.82 3.70 -19.21
N VAL A 275 11.76 2.49 -19.77
CA VAL A 275 10.52 1.71 -19.80
C VAL A 275 10.73 0.31 -19.23
N LEU A 276 9.73 -0.15 -18.49
CA LEU A 276 9.50 -1.55 -18.16
C LEU A 276 8.17 -1.96 -18.80
N HIS A 277 8.23 -2.84 -19.80
CA HIS A 277 7.05 -3.44 -20.41
C HIS A 277 6.60 -4.64 -19.58
N ILE A 278 5.30 -4.72 -19.32
CA ILE A 278 4.67 -5.77 -18.54
C ILE A 278 3.40 -6.19 -19.28
N ASN A 279 3.12 -7.48 -19.40
CA ASN A 279 1.84 -7.91 -19.96
C ASN A 279 0.71 -7.68 -18.93
N GLU A 280 -0.48 -7.27 -19.35
CA GLU A 280 -1.62 -7.01 -18.44
C GLU A 280 -1.95 -8.19 -17.51
N THR A 281 -1.63 -9.43 -17.92
CA THR A 281 -1.85 -10.64 -17.12
C THR A 281 -0.83 -10.84 -16.00
N GLU A 282 0.25 -10.05 -16.00
CA GLU A 282 1.30 -10.04 -14.98
C GLU A 282 1.15 -8.85 -14.02
N SER A 283 0.16 -7.97 -14.25
CA SER A 283 -0.08 -6.80 -13.42
C SER A 283 -0.40 -7.18 -11.97
N LEU A 284 0.33 -6.55 -11.06
CA LEU A 284 0.15 -6.65 -9.61
C LEU A 284 -0.54 -5.40 -9.02
N GLY A 285 -1.19 -4.58 -9.85
CA GLY A 285 -1.89 -3.37 -9.39
C GLY A 285 -0.99 -2.14 -9.25
N PRO A 286 -1.57 -0.96 -8.96
CA PRO A 286 -0.87 0.33 -9.08
C PRO A 286 0.26 0.50 -8.06
N TYR A 287 0.10 0.03 -6.82
CA TYR A 287 1.18 0.15 -5.83
C TYR A 287 2.44 -0.60 -6.29
N ALA A 288 2.28 -1.83 -6.75
CA ALA A 288 3.39 -2.63 -7.28
C ALA A 288 3.99 -2.00 -8.55
N ALA A 289 3.16 -1.46 -9.44
CA ALA A 289 3.64 -0.73 -10.61
C ALA A 289 4.49 0.50 -10.22
N ARG A 290 4.12 1.23 -9.15
CA ARG A 290 4.91 2.35 -8.61
C ARG A 290 6.17 1.88 -7.89
N TYR A 291 6.12 0.74 -7.20
CA TYR A 291 7.32 0.06 -6.69
C TYR A 291 8.29 -0.22 -7.84
N PHE A 292 7.84 -0.80 -8.96
CA PHE A 292 8.71 -1.05 -10.12
C PHE A 292 9.21 0.24 -10.78
N ALA A 293 8.33 1.24 -10.95
CA ALA A 293 8.69 2.54 -11.52
C ALA A 293 9.78 3.23 -10.69
N SER A 294 9.73 3.11 -9.36
CA SER A 294 10.76 3.65 -8.47
C SER A 294 12.15 3.04 -8.70
N LYS A 295 12.24 1.84 -9.29
CA LYS A 295 13.51 1.18 -9.62
C LYS A 295 14.14 1.72 -10.90
N LEU A 296 13.39 2.47 -11.71
CA LEU A 296 13.92 3.15 -12.90
C LEU A 296 14.55 4.50 -12.57
N TRP A 297 14.48 4.96 -11.32
CA TRP A 297 15.21 6.12 -10.83
C TRP A 297 16.72 5.85 -10.88
N TYR A 298 17.48 6.81 -11.38
CA TYR A 298 18.91 6.65 -11.61
C TYR A 298 19.72 7.88 -11.20
N GLY A 299 19.39 8.42 -10.03
CA GLY A 299 20.09 9.54 -9.44
C GLY A 299 19.44 10.89 -9.69
N GLU A 300 18.28 11.00 -10.34
CA GLU A 300 17.61 12.32 -10.51
C GLU A 300 17.38 13.01 -9.17
N GLN A 301 17.53 14.34 -9.10
CA GLN A 301 17.46 15.08 -7.84
C GLN A 301 16.05 15.09 -7.22
N TRP A 302 15.05 15.31 -8.07
CA TRP A 302 13.66 15.42 -7.67
C TRP A 302 12.88 14.20 -8.14
N PHE A 303 11.90 13.79 -7.36
CA PHE A 303 10.99 12.71 -7.71
C PHE A 303 9.57 13.26 -7.78
N MET A 304 8.88 12.97 -8.88
CA MET A 304 7.47 13.25 -9.05
C MET A 304 6.75 11.96 -9.43
N GLN A 305 5.67 11.62 -8.73
CA GLN A 305 4.79 10.52 -9.13
C GLN A 305 3.53 11.08 -9.76
N ILE A 306 3.10 10.48 -10.87
CA ILE A 306 1.84 10.81 -11.53
C ILE A 306 1.11 9.55 -12.03
N ASP A 307 -0.18 9.70 -12.34
CA ASP A 307 -0.94 8.72 -13.11
C ASP A 307 -0.72 8.88 -14.65
N ALA A 308 -1.20 7.91 -15.44
CA ALA A 308 -0.97 7.85 -16.89
C ALA A 308 -1.93 8.66 -17.79
N HIS A 309 -2.82 9.45 -17.20
CA HIS A 309 -3.87 10.19 -17.90
C HIS A 309 -3.96 11.62 -17.38
N MET A 310 -2.85 12.35 -17.55
CA MET A 310 -2.64 13.69 -17.00
C MET A 310 -2.56 14.75 -18.10
N THR A 311 -2.93 15.97 -17.73
CA THR A 311 -2.70 17.20 -18.50
C THR A 311 -1.73 18.09 -17.72
N PHE A 312 -1.02 18.98 -18.41
CA PHE A 312 0.05 19.79 -17.81
C PHE A 312 -0.14 21.27 -18.07
N LEU A 313 0.13 22.07 -17.05
CA LEU A 313 0.34 23.51 -17.18
C LEU A 313 1.67 23.77 -17.90
N GLN A 314 1.77 24.88 -18.64
CA GLN A 314 3.05 25.33 -19.16
C GLN A 314 4.04 25.59 -18.01
N ASP A 315 5.28 25.13 -18.18
CA ASP A 315 6.39 25.22 -17.23
C ASP A 315 6.15 24.49 -15.89
N TRP A 316 5.32 23.45 -15.91
CA TRP A 316 4.90 22.69 -14.72
C TRP A 316 6.06 22.18 -13.86
N ASP A 317 7.19 21.83 -14.49
CA ASP A 317 8.39 21.28 -13.88
C ASP A 317 9.07 22.32 -12.98
N ASP A 318 9.38 23.49 -13.53
CA ASP A 318 10.01 24.60 -12.81
C ASP A 318 9.09 25.14 -11.72
N ILE A 319 7.79 25.25 -12.00
CA ILE A 319 6.80 25.71 -11.03
C ILE A 319 6.70 24.73 -9.85
N SER A 320 6.65 23.42 -10.12
CA SER A 320 6.62 22.39 -9.07
C SER A 320 7.82 22.49 -8.13
N ILE A 321 9.02 22.60 -8.68
CA ILE A 321 10.25 22.65 -7.88
C ILE A 321 10.36 23.97 -7.11
N LYS A 322 9.91 25.11 -7.68
CA LYS A 322 9.84 26.38 -6.96
C LYS A 322 8.90 26.33 -5.77
N MET A 323 7.70 25.78 -5.95
CA MET A 323 6.77 25.57 -4.83
C MET A 323 7.38 24.66 -3.77
N LEU A 324 8.03 23.56 -4.19
CA LEU A 324 8.61 22.60 -3.25
C LEU A 324 9.71 23.25 -2.39
N ASN A 325 10.58 24.07 -3.00
CA ASN A 325 11.62 24.81 -2.30
C ASN A 325 11.07 25.98 -1.45
N ALA A 326 9.88 26.49 -1.76
CA ALA A 326 9.22 27.54 -0.97
C ALA A 326 8.48 26.98 0.26
N ALA A 327 8.23 25.68 0.30
CA ALA A 327 7.61 25.04 1.45
C ALA A 327 8.51 25.17 2.70
N PRO A 328 7.99 25.57 3.87
CA PRO A 328 8.78 25.82 5.07
C PRO A 328 9.18 24.53 5.79
N SER A 329 9.92 23.64 5.11
CA SER A 329 10.41 22.37 5.65
C SER A 329 11.75 21.99 5.04
N GLU A 330 12.56 21.23 5.78
CA GLU A 330 13.78 20.60 5.26
C GLU A 330 13.48 19.38 4.36
N LYS A 331 12.33 18.74 4.58
CA LYS A 331 11.88 17.55 3.84
C LYS A 331 10.44 17.73 3.33
N PRO A 332 10.20 18.70 2.45
CA PRO A 332 8.86 18.98 1.95
C PRO A 332 8.38 17.91 0.97
N VAL A 333 7.08 17.64 0.99
CA VAL A 333 6.35 16.88 -0.02
C VAL A 333 5.16 17.72 -0.48
N LEU A 334 5.02 17.93 -1.78
CA LEU A 334 3.82 18.55 -2.35
C LEU A 334 2.88 17.47 -2.88
N SER A 335 1.61 17.52 -2.51
CA SER A 335 0.62 16.59 -3.01
C SER A 335 -0.80 17.15 -2.94
N HIS A 336 -1.65 16.74 -3.87
CA HIS A 336 -3.07 17.03 -3.88
C HIS A 336 -3.81 16.11 -4.85
N TYR A 337 -5.14 16.19 -4.86
CA TYR A 337 -5.95 15.72 -5.98
C TYR A 337 -6.00 16.80 -7.07
N PRO A 338 -5.48 16.51 -8.28
CA PRO A 338 -5.52 17.46 -9.39
C PRO A 338 -6.95 17.87 -9.77
N PRO A 339 -7.15 19.08 -10.32
CA PRO A 339 -8.39 19.43 -11.01
C PRO A 339 -8.66 18.48 -12.18
N SER A 340 -9.91 18.46 -12.68
CA SER A 340 -10.25 17.69 -13.89
C SER A 340 -9.39 18.11 -15.08
N HIS A 341 -8.93 17.15 -15.87
CA HIS A 341 -8.18 17.36 -17.13
C HIS A 341 -8.88 18.27 -18.15
N THR A 342 -10.20 18.47 -18.02
CA THR A 342 -10.99 19.38 -18.89
C THR A 342 -10.93 20.84 -18.45
N MET A 343 -10.33 21.15 -17.30
CA MET A 343 -10.21 22.52 -16.80
C MET A 343 -9.07 23.26 -17.50
N ASP A 344 -9.24 24.57 -17.68
CA ASP A 344 -8.14 25.46 -18.07
C ASP A 344 -7.17 25.60 -16.89
N LEU A 345 -6.04 24.88 -16.97
CA LEU A 345 -5.02 24.90 -15.93
C LEU A 345 -4.41 26.28 -15.71
N ALA A 346 -4.33 27.14 -16.74
CA ALA A 346 -3.79 28.49 -16.57
C ALA A 346 -4.74 29.41 -15.79
N GLN A 347 -6.06 29.21 -15.93
CA GLN A 347 -7.03 29.88 -15.06
C GLN A 347 -7.09 29.25 -13.67
N GLN A 348 -6.97 27.93 -13.58
CA GLN A 348 -6.99 27.22 -12.31
C GLN A 348 -5.76 27.54 -11.46
N ALA A 349 -4.60 27.77 -12.08
CA ALA A 349 -3.37 28.17 -11.41
C ALA A 349 -3.46 29.51 -10.67
N LYS A 350 -4.46 30.35 -10.97
CA LYS A 350 -4.71 31.61 -10.25
C LYS A 350 -5.41 31.40 -8.91
N LYS A 351 -5.81 30.17 -8.61
CA LYS A 351 -6.49 29.78 -7.37
C LYS A 351 -5.58 28.84 -6.60
N ALA A 352 -5.76 28.80 -5.28
CA ALA A 352 -5.12 27.81 -4.45
C ALA A 352 -5.47 26.38 -4.92
N ALA A 353 -4.48 25.48 -4.91
CA ALA A 353 -4.74 24.09 -5.20
C ALA A 353 -5.62 23.45 -4.11
N PRO A 354 -6.39 22.40 -4.44
CA PRO A 354 -7.15 21.68 -3.43
C PRO A 354 -6.27 21.09 -2.32
N ARG A 355 -6.74 21.12 -1.07
CA ARG A 355 -6.10 20.44 0.06
C ARG A 355 -6.83 19.16 0.42
N LEU A 356 -6.08 18.10 0.74
CA LEU A 356 -6.63 16.80 1.17
C LEU A 356 -6.81 16.82 2.69
N CYS A 357 -8.02 17.09 3.18
CA CYS A 357 -8.27 17.27 4.62
C CYS A 357 -9.16 16.21 5.28
N GLY A 358 -9.96 15.45 4.51
CA GLY A 358 -11.03 14.62 5.06
C GLY A 358 -10.75 13.13 4.96
N PRO A 359 -10.04 12.49 5.90
CA PRO A 359 -9.94 11.05 5.89
C PRO A 359 -11.28 10.43 6.30
N VAL A 360 -11.63 9.29 5.72
CA VAL A 360 -12.79 8.49 6.12
C VAL A 360 -12.42 7.02 6.19
N PHE A 361 -13.05 6.25 7.06
CA PHE A 361 -12.97 4.79 6.96
C PHE A 361 -13.95 4.33 5.89
N ALA A 362 -13.48 3.50 4.96
CA ALA A 362 -14.36 2.92 3.95
C ALA A 362 -15.54 2.19 4.61
N ASP A 363 -16.74 2.44 4.10
CA ASP A 363 -17.99 1.83 4.56
C ASP A 363 -18.28 0.49 3.87
N SER A 364 -17.65 0.25 2.73
CA SER A 364 -17.76 -0.98 1.94
C SER A 364 -16.90 -2.11 2.52
N ASP A 365 -17.51 -3.28 2.68
CA ASP A 365 -16.81 -4.52 3.05
C ASP A 365 -15.68 -4.86 2.05
N LEU A 366 -15.81 -4.44 0.78
CA LEU A 366 -14.82 -4.68 -0.28
C LEU A 366 -13.50 -3.94 -0.03
N GLU A 367 -13.56 -2.83 0.70
CA GLU A 367 -12.42 -1.99 1.02
C GLU A 367 -11.93 -2.25 2.46
N SER A 368 -12.57 -3.20 3.16
CA SER A 368 -12.16 -3.69 4.46
C SER A 368 -11.95 -2.58 5.51
N GLN A 369 -12.74 -1.50 5.43
CA GLN A 369 -12.63 -0.35 6.32
C GLN A 369 -11.23 0.30 6.35
N ILE A 370 -10.47 0.19 5.25
CA ILE A 370 -9.25 0.96 5.07
C ILE A 370 -9.57 2.46 4.98
N ILE A 371 -8.64 3.32 5.39
CA ILE A 371 -8.80 4.77 5.25
C ILE A 371 -8.78 5.17 3.77
N ARG A 372 -9.76 6.00 3.40
CA ARG A 372 -9.82 6.74 2.15
C ARG A 372 -9.65 8.23 2.41
N LEU A 373 -9.22 8.95 1.38
CA LEU A 373 -9.13 10.40 1.43
C LEU A 373 -10.30 10.99 0.66
N GLU A 374 -11.09 11.81 1.35
CA GLU A 374 -12.11 12.67 0.79
C GLU A 374 -11.70 14.14 0.95
N GLY A 375 -12.43 15.04 0.29
CA GLY A 375 -12.30 16.46 0.55
C GLY A 375 -11.13 17.15 -0.15
N GLY A 376 -10.74 16.72 -1.35
CA GLY A 376 -9.92 17.53 -2.27
C GLY A 376 -10.68 18.77 -2.74
N MET A 377 -10.84 19.75 -1.86
CA MET A 377 -11.55 21.00 -2.10
C MET A 377 -10.61 22.20 -2.01
N GLY A 378 -11.00 23.29 -2.66
CA GLY A 378 -10.33 24.58 -2.49
C GLY A 378 -10.78 25.22 -1.17
N TRP A 379 -9.94 25.09 -0.15
CA TRP A 379 -10.18 25.64 1.19
C TRP A 379 -9.68 27.08 1.33
N ASP A 380 -8.59 27.39 0.65
CA ASP A 380 -7.98 28.72 0.69
C ASP A 380 -8.70 29.68 -0.27
N LYS A 381 -9.11 30.84 0.26
CA LYS A 381 -9.81 31.88 -0.51
C LYS A 381 -8.89 32.65 -1.44
N GLU A 382 -7.62 32.77 -1.05
CA GLU A 382 -6.60 33.55 -1.74
C GLU A 382 -5.41 32.67 -2.11
N HIS A 383 -4.74 33.03 -3.20
CA HIS A 383 -3.51 32.36 -3.62
C HIS A 383 -2.35 32.75 -2.68
N SER A 384 -1.52 31.78 -2.32
CA SER A 384 -0.33 31.97 -1.47
C SER A 384 0.91 31.45 -2.18
N ASP A 385 1.97 32.23 -2.22
CA ASP A 385 3.26 31.79 -2.80
C ASP A 385 3.98 30.76 -1.92
N VAL A 386 3.56 30.62 -0.66
CA VAL A 386 4.03 29.59 0.26
C VAL A 386 3.01 28.44 0.29
N PRO A 387 3.44 27.19 0.00
CA PRO A 387 2.58 26.01 0.14
C PRO A 387 1.98 25.87 1.54
N ARG A 388 0.72 25.45 1.60
CA ARG A 388 -0.02 25.24 2.86
C ARG A 388 0.18 23.81 3.34
N PHE A 389 0.30 23.63 4.65
CA PHE A 389 0.37 22.28 5.24
C PHE A 389 -0.85 21.46 4.86
N ALA A 390 -0.62 20.18 4.58
CA ALA A 390 -1.65 19.19 4.31
C ALA A 390 -1.29 17.87 5.01
N PRO A 391 -2.28 17.08 5.46
CA PRO A 391 -2.01 15.84 6.18
C PRO A 391 -1.66 14.65 5.29
N PHE A 392 -2.09 14.64 4.02
CA PHE A 392 -2.05 13.43 3.19
C PHE A 392 -1.37 13.62 1.84
N THR A 393 -0.71 12.55 1.40
CA THR A 393 -0.14 12.39 0.06
C THR A 393 -1.09 11.55 -0.79
N ALA A 394 -1.56 12.15 -1.89
CA ALA A 394 -2.27 11.43 -2.93
C ALA A 394 -1.36 10.47 -3.69
N ALA A 395 -1.96 9.39 -4.14
CA ALA A 395 -1.33 8.37 -4.97
C ALA A 395 -0.97 8.92 -6.37
N GLY A 396 -1.89 9.63 -7.01
CA GLY A 396 -1.79 10.03 -8.42
C GLY A 396 -1.02 11.33 -8.68
N TYR A 397 -0.56 12.04 -7.64
CA TYR A 397 0.33 13.19 -7.76
C TYR A 397 1.06 13.47 -6.45
N PHE A 398 2.40 13.39 -6.46
CA PHE A 398 3.22 14.03 -5.43
C PHE A 398 4.62 14.39 -5.94
N VAL A 399 5.26 15.36 -5.28
CA VAL A 399 6.62 15.83 -5.58
C VAL A 399 7.43 15.86 -4.28
N ALA A 400 8.64 15.33 -4.33
CA ALA A 400 9.56 15.34 -3.19
C ALA A 400 11.02 15.37 -3.67
N HIS A 401 11.93 15.66 -2.75
CA HIS A 401 13.35 15.35 -2.97
C HIS A 401 13.52 13.83 -3.06
N SER A 402 14.33 13.34 -4.00
CA SER A 402 14.38 11.89 -4.31
C SER A 402 14.99 11.03 -3.19
N ASP A 403 15.60 11.64 -2.17
CA ASP A 403 16.15 10.92 -1.01
C ASP A 403 15.10 10.09 -0.27
N PHE A 404 13.82 10.46 -0.37
CA PHE A 404 12.74 9.67 0.22
C PHE A 404 12.70 8.23 -0.32
N LEU A 405 13.20 7.95 -1.53
CA LEU A 405 13.27 6.59 -2.07
C LEU A 405 14.15 5.65 -1.23
N ARG A 406 15.15 6.21 -0.53
CA ARG A 406 16.06 5.46 0.36
C ARG A 406 15.53 5.41 1.78
N GLU A 407 14.91 6.50 2.24
CA GLU A 407 14.43 6.63 3.61
C GLU A 407 13.05 5.96 3.80
N VAL A 408 12.21 5.99 2.77
CA VAL A 408 10.83 5.47 2.74
C VAL A 408 10.63 4.62 1.48
N PRO A 409 11.37 3.50 1.31
CA PRO A 409 11.28 2.69 0.09
C PRO A 409 9.89 2.07 -0.07
N PHE A 410 9.43 1.90 -1.32
CA PHE A 410 8.21 1.15 -1.61
C PHE A 410 8.34 -0.32 -1.17
N ASP A 411 7.24 -0.88 -0.64
CA ASP A 411 7.20 -2.20 -0.02
C ASP A 411 6.87 -3.32 -1.04
N PRO A 412 7.80 -4.26 -1.33
CA PRO A 412 7.53 -5.34 -2.28
C PRO A 412 6.48 -6.34 -1.80
N PHE A 413 6.00 -6.26 -0.55
CA PHE A 413 4.95 -7.13 -0.01
C PHE A 413 3.54 -6.53 -0.07
N LEU A 414 3.33 -5.50 -0.92
CA LEU A 414 2.01 -4.89 -1.17
C LEU A 414 1.50 -5.10 -2.62
N PRO A 415 1.45 -6.35 -3.14
CA PRO A 415 0.81 -6.62 -4.44
C PRO A 415 -0.72 -6.48 -4.36
N TRP A 416 -1.34 -6.19 -5.51
CA TRP A 416 -2.77 -6.02 -5.71
C TRP A 416 -3.42 -4.90 -4.88
N ILE A 417 -2.62 -3.99 -4.33
CA ILE A 417 -3.10 -2.84 -3.59
C ILE A 417 -3.49 -1.71 -4.55
N PHE A 418 -4.76 -1.31 -4.47
CA PHE A 418 -5.29 -0.08 -5.04
C PHE A 418 -5.72 0.91 -3.93
N MET A 419 -6.51 0.44 -2.96
CA MET A 419 -6.90 1.25 -1.80
C MET A 419 -5.88 1.11 -0.67
N GLY A 420 -5.67 2.17 0.12
CA GLY A 420 -4.77 2.17 1.27
C GLY A 420 -3.33 2.63 0.97
N GLU A 421 -2.92 2.71 -0.29
CA GLU A 421 -1.58 3.18 -0.66
C GLU A 421 -1.32 4.65 -0.26
N GLU A 422 -2.35 5.49 -0.28
CA GLU A 422 -2.25 6.91 0.06
C GLU A 422 -1.96 7.11 1.54
N ILE A 423 -2.73 6.44 2.41
CA ILE A 423 -2.56 6.56 3.86
C ILE A 423 -1.25 5.92 4.33
N ILE A 424 -0.84 4.77 3.76
CA ILE A 424 0.44 4.15 4.14
C ILE A 424 1.63 5.01 3.68
N MET A 425 1.55 5.64 2.51
CA MET A 425 2.59 6.58 2.06
C MET A 425 2.64 7.82 2.96
N SER A 426 1.48 8.42 3.26
CA SER A 426 1.38 9.62 4.10
C SER A 426 1.97 9.41 5.49
N THR A 427 1.60 8.31 6.15
CA THR A 427 2.07 7.95 7.49
C THR A 427 3.57 7.65 7.52
N ARG A 428 4.07 6.89 6.54
CA ARG A 428 5.50 6.54 6.48
C ARG A 428 6.39 7.76 6.17
N LEU A 429 5.95 8.67 5.30
CA LEU A 429 6.62 9.94 5.06
C LEU A 429 6.66 10.78 6.34
N TRP A 430 5.51 11.01 6.97
CA TRP A 430 5.43 11.85 8.16
C TRP A 430 6.25 11.30 9.34
N THR A 431 6.16 9.99 9.60
CA THR A 431 6.93 9.34 10.68
C THR A 431 8.44 9.33 10.41
N SER A 432 8.84 9.52 9.14
CA SER A 432 10.24 9.69 8.70
C SER A 432 10.69 11.16 8.65
N GLY A 433 9.87 12.08 9.16
CA GLY A 433 10.21 13.49 9.30
C GLY A 433 9.91 14.36 8.07
N TYR A 434 9.18 13.84 7.07
CA TYR A 434 8.70 14.65 5.95
C TYR A 434 7.48 15.47 6.36
N ASP A 435 7.37 16.67 5.81
CA ASP A 435 6.20 17.54 5.98
C ASP A 435 5.44 17.62 4.66
N ILE A 436 4.14 17.37 4.72
CA ILE A 436 3.27 17.31 3.55
C ILE A 436 2.56 18.66 3.40
N PHE A 437 2.47 19.12 2.15
CA PHE A 437 1.89 20.38 1.76
C PHE A 437 0.99 20.18 0.54
N SER A 438 -0.06 20.98 0.42
CA SER A 438 -0.66 21.20 -0.90
C SER A 438 0.15 22.23 -1.67
N PRO A 439 0.29 22.06 -3.00
CA PRO A 439 0.93 23.09 -3.80
C PRO A 439 0.13 24.39 -3.76
N SER A 440 0.82 25.51 -3.93
CA SER A 440 0.20 26.84 -4.07
C SER A 440 -0.77 26.91 -5.26
N GLN A 441 -0.46 26.18 -6.34
CA GLN A 441 -1.28 26.08 -7.53
C GLN A 441 -1.19 24.68 -8.15
N SER A 442 -2.26 24.25 -8.83
CA SER A 442 -2.25 22.99 -9.58
C SER A 442 -1.49 23.13 -10.88
N VAL A 443 -0.49 22.28 -11.10
CA VAL A 443 0.31 22.25 -12.35
C VAL A 443 -0.06 21.09 -13.28
N VAL A 444 -0.93 20.20 -12.80
CA VAL A 444 -1.45 19.07 -13.56
C VAL A 444 -2.97 19.00 -13.43
N GLY A 445 -3.63 18.35 -14.39
CA GLY A 445 -5.03 17.96 -14.31
C GLY A 445 -5.20 16.45 -14.57
N HIS A 446 -6.25 15.84 -14.03
CA HIS A 446 -6.44 14.37 -13.99
C HIS A 446 -7.76 13.92 -14.65
N MET A 447 -7.72 12.78 -15.35
CA MET A 447 -8.89 12.12 -15.92
C MET A 447 -9.48 11.06 -14.98
N TYR A 448 -10.29 11.49 -14.01
CA TYR A 448 -10.84 10.61 -12.97
C TYR A 448 -11.79 9.50 -13.46
N VAL A 449 -12.68 9.81 -14.41
CA VAL A 449 -13.76 8.90 -14.79
C VAL A 449 -13.39 8.09 -16.02
N ARG A 450 -13.10 6.80 -15.84
CA ARG A 450 -12.79 5.84 -16.90
C ARG A 450 -13.68 4.59 -16.81
N ARG A 451 -15.01 4.75 -16.97
CA ARG A 451 -16.04 3.73 -16.68
C ARG A 451 -15.91 2.42 -17.48
N HIS A 452 -15.59 2.52 -18.77
CA HIS A 452 -15.55 1.38 -19.69
C HIS A 452 -14.13 0.94 -20.06
N LYS A 453 -13.14 1.43 -19.30
CA LYS A 453 -11.73 1.11 -19.55
C LYS A 453 -11.28 -0.03 -18.66
N PRO A 454 -10.40 -0.91 -19.16
CA PRO A 454 -9.92 -2.06 -18.40
C PRO A 454 -9.39 -1.67 -17.03
N LYS A 455 -9.60 -2.54 -16.05
CA LYS A 455 -9.06 -2.43 -14.70
C LYS A 455 -8.22 -3.64 -14.38
N PHE A 456 -7.14 -3.48 -13.62
CA PHE A 456 -6.22 -4.58 -13.37
C PHE A 456 -6.87 -5.77 -12.66
N TRP A 457 -7.85 -5.52 -11.79
CA TRP A 457 -8.61 -6.59 -11.13
C TRP A 457 -9.41 -7.45 -12.12
N GLU A 458 -9.77 -6.93 -13.29
CA GLU A 458 -10.39 -7.73 -14.35
C GLU A 458 -9.40 -8.75 -14.93
N SER A 459 -8.11 -8.39 -15.05
CA SER A 459 -7.05 -9.33 -15.47
C SER A 459 -6.77 -10.36 -14.39
N VAL A 460 -6.74 -9.96 -13.11
CA VAL A 460 -6.64 -10.90 -11.98
C VAL A 460 -7.78 -11.93 -12.03
N HIS A 461 -9.00 -11.51 -12.30
CA HIS A 461 -10.14 -12.43 -12.47
C HIS A 461 -9.99 -13.38 -13.67
N ARG A 462 -9.34 -12.95 -14.76
CA ARG A 462 -9.10 -13.78 -15.95
C ARG A 462 -7.96 -14.78 -15.75
N VAL A 463 -6.89 -14.38 -15.06
CA VAL A 463 -5.73 -15.24 -14.79
C VAL A 463 -6.10 -16.36 -13.83
N PHE A 464 -6.86 -16.03 -12.79
CA PHE A 464 -7.24 -16.97 -11.75
C PHE A 464 -8.72 -17.37 -11.87
N THR A 465 -9.56 -16.83 -10.98
CA THR A 465 -10.98 -17.12 -10.89
C THR A 465 -11.75 -15.83 -10.61
N HIS A 466 -12.96 -15.72 -11.16
CA HIS A 466 -13.81 -14.55 -10.95
C HIS A 466 -14.05 -14.29 -9.45
N GLY A 467 -13.92 -13.02 -9.04
CA GLY A 467 -14.12 -12.58 -7.66
C GLY A 467 -12.93 -12.79 -6.72
N VAL A 468 -11.81 -13.38 -7.18
CA VAL A 468 -10.65 -13.63 -6.31
C VAL A 468 -9.88 -12.37 -5.90
N HIS A 469 -10.00 -11.28 -6.67
CA HIS A 469 -9.24 -10.06 -6.41
C HIS A 469 -9.56 -9.46 -5.05
N ASN A 470 -10.84 -9.36 -4.69
CA ASN A 470 -11.26 -8.71 -3.45
C ASN A 470 -10.72 -9.41 -2.19
N PRO A 471 -10.91 -10.73 -1.99
CA PRO A 471 -10.30 -11.42 -0.84
C PRO A 471 -8.77 -11.39 -0.86
N LEU A 472 -8.15 -11.39 -2.04
CA LEU A 472 -6.70 -11.25 -2.17
C LEU A 472 -6.22 -9.86 -1.70
N GLN A 473 -6.86 -8.79 -2.16
CA GLN A 473 -6.56 -7.43 -1.72
C GLN A 473 -6.83 -7.26 -0.22
N MET A 474 -7.94 -7.78 0.32
CA MET A 474 -8.26 -7.70 1.75
C MET A 474 -7.18 -8.37 2.60
N LEU A 475 -6.67 -9.52 2.17
CA LEU A 475 -5.58 -10.22 2.84
C LEU A 475 -4.30 -9.36 2.84
N VAL A 476 -3.93 -8.73 1.71
CA VAL A 476 -2.74 -7.85 1.65
C VAL A 476 -2.95 -6.55 2.43
N LEU A 477 -4.17 -6.01 2.47
CA LEU A 477 -4.52 -4.81 3.25
C LEU A 477 -4.24 -4.99 4.74
N ASP A 478 -4.29 -6.21 5.27
CA ASP A 478 -3.94 -6.47 6.67
C ASP A 478 -2.49 -6.07 6.99
N ARG A 479 -1.57 -6.12 6.01
CA ARG A 479 -0.22 -5.58 6.18
C ARG A 479 -0.21 -4.08 6.43
N ILE A 480 -1.05 -3.34 5.69
CA ILE A 480 -1.19 -1.89 5.86
C ILE A 480 -1.87 -1.60 7.20
N LYS A 481 -2.98 -2.27 7.49
CA LYS A 481 -3.71 -2.12 8.75
C LYS A 481 -2.86 -2.43 9.98
N TYR A 482 -2.02 -3.45 9.92
CA TYR A 482 -1.06 -3.76 10.97
C TYR A 482 -0.11 -2.59 11.22
N GLN A 483 0.48 -2.04 10.16
CA GLN A 483 1.38 -0.89 10.26
C GLN A 483 0.67 0.37 10.76
N LEU A 484 -0.62 0.54 10.43
CA LEU A 484 -1.44 1.65 10.89
C LEU A 484 -2.00 1.46 12.31
N GLY A 485 -1.82 0.30 12.94
CA GLY A 485 -2.26 0.05 14.32
C GLY A 485 -3.74 -0.34 14.46
N TYR A 486 -4.35 -0.92 13.44
CA TYR A 486 -5.71 -1.47 13.53
C TYR A 486 -5.74 -2.67 14.49
N PRO A 487 -6.61 -2.68 15.52
CA PRO A 487 -6.65 -3.76 16.50
C PRO A 487 -6.96 -5.14 15.89
N GLU A 488 -7.83 -5.22 14.89
CA GLU A 488 -8.17 -6.47 14.21
C GLU A 488 -7.04 -7.03 13.35
N ALA A 489 -6.10 -6.17 12.95
CA ALA A 489 -4.91 -6.53 12.19
C ALA A 489 -3.69 -6.74 13.09
N SER A 490 -3.88 -6.89 14.41
CA SER A 490 -2.77 -7.09 15.33
C SER A 490 -1.99 -8.37 15.03
N LYS A 491 -0.75 -8.44 15.50
CA LYS A 491 0.13 -9.59 15.31
C LYS A 491 -0.48 -10.90 15.81
N ASP A 492 -1.39 -10.88 16.77
CA ASP A 492 -2.06 -12.09 17.28
C ASP A 492 -3.17 -12.56 16.33
N HIS A 493 -3.91 -11.62 15.72
CA HIS A 493 -5.08 -11.89 14.89
C HIS A 493 -4.76 -12.14 13.42
N ILE A 494 -3.75 -11.48 12.85
CA ILE A 494 -3.41 -11.59 11.42
C ILE A 494 -3.11 -13.03 11.01
N MET A 495 -3.73 -13.50 9.94
CA MET A 495 -3.39 -14.76 9.29
C MET A 495 -3.53 -14.59 7.76
N PRO A 496 -2.61 -15.15 6.96
CA PRO A 496 -1.41 -15.88 7.38
C PRO A 496 -0.33 -14.95 7.97
N LYS A 497 0.54 -15.47 8.85
CA LYS A 497 1.62 -14.67 9.46
C LYS A 497 2.67 -14.18 8.43
N SER A 498 2.73 -14.81 7.26
CA SER A 498 3.58 -14.38 6.13
C SER A 498 3.27 -12.96 5.64
N ILE A 499 2.09 -12.41 5.96
CA ILE A 499 1.75 -11.00 5.72
C ILE A 499 2.71 -10.03 6.42
N LEU A 500 3.29 -10.45 7.54
CA LEU A 500 4.21 -9.66 8.34
C LEU A 500 5.68 -9.93 7.97
N THR A 501 5.96 -10.68 6.90
CA THR A 501 7.33 -10.94 6.44
C THR A 501 8.04 -9.63 6.15
N ALA A 502 9.21 -9.43 6.76
CA ALA A 502 10.02 -8.23 6.64
C ALA A 502 9.26 -6.90 6.86
N VAL A 503 8.20 -6.89 7.67
CA VAL A 503 7.37 -5.69 7.87
C VAL A 503 8.15 -4.53 8.49
N GLU A 504 9.04 -4.82 9.42
CA GLU A 504 9.88 -3.81 10.09
C GLU A 504 10.80 -3.06 9.12
N GLN A 505 11.23 -3.69 8.02
CA GLN A 505 12.08 -3.07 7.01
C GLN A 505 11.37 -2.01 6.16
N TYR A 506 10.04 -2.05 6.13
CA TYR A 506 9.19 -1.14 5.35
C TYR A 506 8.14 -0.44 6.24
N SER A 507 8.33 -0.46 7.56
CA SER A 507 7.40 0.09 8.54
C SER A 507 7.47 1.62 8.63
N MET A 508 6.87 2.17 9.68
CA MET A 508 6.93 3.60 10.04
C MET A 508 8.36 4.06 10.33
N GLY A 509 8.62 5.34 10.08
CA GLY A 509 9.86 6.00 10.52
C GLY A 509 9.90 6.20 12.04
N SER A 510 11.06 6.60 12.54
CA SER A 510 11.32 6.79 13.97
C SER A 510 11.43 8.27 14.40
N THR A 511 11.28 9.21 13.46
CA THR A 511 11.42 10.65 13.74
C THR A 511 10.21 11.20 14.48
N ARG A 512 9.00 10.71 14.16
CA ARG A 512 7.74 11.12 14.78
C ARG A 512 6.84 9.92 14.99
N SER A 513 5.97 9.95 16.00
CA SER A 513 5.17 8.79 16.40
C SER A 513 3.87 8.64 15.60
N LEU A 514 3.53 7.42 15.16
CA LEU A 514 2.28 7.15 14.45
C LEU A 514 1.04 7.64 15.22
N ASP A 515 1.01 7.47 16.54
CA ASP A 515 -0.09 7.93 17.40
C ASP A 515 -0.31 9.45 17.32
N GLU A 516 0.78 10.21 17.25
CA GLU A 516 0.71 11.66 17.07
C GLU A 516 0.16 12.03 15.69
N TYR A 517 0.58 11.34 14.62
CA TYR A 517 0.01 11.53 13.29
C TYR A 517 -1.50 11.28 13.30
N MET A 518 -1.92 10.11 13.80
CA MET A 518 -3.33 9.71 13.86
C MET A 518 -4.17 10.72 14.64
N ARG A 519 -3.65 11.23 15.76
CA ARG A 519 -4.31 12.28 16.54
C ARG A 519 -4.43 13.60 15.75
N ILE A 520 -3.39 14.04 15.06
CA ILE A 520 -3.38 15.31 14.31
C ILE A 520 -4.31 15.25 13.10
N VAL A 521 -4.42 14.09 12.46
CA VAL A 521 -5.31 13.86 11.32
C VAL A 521 -6.69 13.34 11.74
N GLY A 522 -6.97 13.31 13.05
CA GLY A 522 -8.28 13.01 13.59
C GLY A 522 -8.77 11.58 13.35
N LEU A 523 -7.88 10.59 13.37
CA LEU A 523 -8.21 9.20 13.10
C LEU A 523 -8.04 8.33 14.35
N ASN A 524 -9.08 7.56 14.71
CA ASN A 524 -9.00 6.57 15.78
C ASN A 524 -9.14 5.15 15.21
N MET A 525 -8.05 4.37 15.22
CA MET A 525 -8.03 3.03 14.61
C MET A 525 -8.89 2.01 15.37
N THR A 526 -9.12 2.26 16.66
CA THR A 526 -9.89 1.35 17.52
C THR A 526 -11.39 1.56 17.38
N THR A 527 -11.85 2.81 17.48
CA THR A 527 -13.28 3.13 17.37
C THR A 527 -13.74 3.33 15.93
N LYS A 528 -12.80 3.49 15.00
CA LYS A 528 -13.04 3.87 13.59
C LYS A 528 -13.82 5.16 13.46
N GLU A 529 -13.60 6.06 14.40
CA GLU A 529 -14.17 7.41 14.39
C GLU A 529 -13.18 8.38 13.76
N VAL A 530 -13.73 9.33 13.00
CA VAL A 530 -13.01 10.47 12.47
C VAL A 530 -13.39 11.71 13.28
N THR A 531 -12.42 12.37 13.89
CA THR A 531 -12.59 13.68 14.53
C THR A 531 -12.17 14.80 13.60
N TYR A 532 -12.77 15.98 13.77
CA TYR A 532 -12.55 17.13 12.89
C TYR A 532 -11.07 17.59 12.86
N THR A 533 -10.51 17.72 11.66
CA THR A 533 -9.15 18.19 11.35
C THR A 533 -9.13 19.68 11.02
N GLY A 534 -9.62 20.51 11.95
CA GLY A 534 -9.90 21.94 11.70
C GLY A 534 -8.73 22.73 11.11
N TRP A 535 -7.50 22.48 11.58
CA TRP A 535 -6.31 23.16 11.06
C TRP A 535 -6.15 23.01 9.54
N CYS A 536 -6.49 21.84 8.99
CA CYS A 536 -6.37 21.60 7.56
C CYS A 536 -7.44 22.37 6.80
N GLU A 537 -8.71 22.29 7.19
CA GLU A 537 -9.78 22.98 6.48
C GLU A 537 -9.67 24.51 6.61
N GLU A 538 -9.19 25.00 7.75
CA GLU A 538 -9.10 26.43 8.07
C GLU A 538 -7.84 27.10 7.52
N GLY A 539 -6.85 26.32 7.06
CA GLY A 539 -5.58 26.89 6.55
C GLY A 539 -4.56 27.22 7.62
N GLU A 540 -4.79 26.77 8.85
CA GLU A 540 -3.87 26.94 9.96
C GLU A 540 -2.72 25.92 9.89
N VAL A 541 -1.66 26.18 10.66
CA VAL A 541 -0.57 25.22 10.82
C VAL A 541 -1.01 24.05 11.71
N PRO A 542 -0.51 22.83 11.46
CA PRO A 542 -0.84 21.69 12.31
C PRO A 542 -0.32 21.91 13.74
N PRO A 543 -0.95 21.27 14.76
CA PRO A 543 -0.44 21.32 16.13
C PRO A 543 1.03 20.91 16.22
N GLY A 544 1.84 21.70 16.92
CA GLY A 544 3.30 21.53 17.03
C GLY A 544 4.11 22.30 15.96
N PHE A 545 3.45 22.98 15.03
CA PHE A 545 4.07 23.76 13.95
C PHE A 545 3.80 25.27 14.08
N GLU A 546 3.44 25.74 15.28
CA GLU A 546 3.01 27.12 15.56
C GLU A 546 4.05 28.17 15.16
N LYS A 547 5.33 27.82 15.15
CA LYS A 547 6.43 28.69 14.69
C LYS A 547 6.27 29.15 13.24
N PHE A 548 5.49 28.44 12.43
CA PHE A 548 5.24 28.75 11.02
C PHE A 548 3.95 29.56 10.81
N ALA A 549 3.13 29.76 11.84
CA ALA A 549 1.87 30.52 11.73
C ALA A 549 2.04 31.93 11.10
N PRO A 550 3.14 32.69 11.36
CA PRO A 550 3.34 33.99 10.73
C PRO A 550 3.47 33.98 9.20
N LEU A 551 3.71 32.81 8.57
CA LEU A 551 3.79 32.67 7.11
C LEU A 551 2.41 32.66 6.43
N TYR A 552 1.35 32.53 7.22
CA TYR A 552 0.03 32.10 6.77
C TYR A 552 -1.10 33.06 7.14
N GLY A 553 -0.78 34.13 7.88
CA GLY A 553 -1.70 35.12 8.44
C GLY A 553 -1.76 36.45 7.71
#